data_AF-A0A2U3X7Q7-F1
#
_entry.id   AF-A0A2U3X7Q7-F1
#
_cell.length_a   1.000
_cell.length_b   1.000
_cell.length_c   1.000
_cell.angle_alpha   90.00
_cell.angle_beta   90.00
_cell.angle_gamma   90.00
#
_symmetry.space_group_name_H-M   'P 1'
#
loop_
_entity.id
_entity.type
_entity.pdbx_description
1 polymer ?
#
loop_
_entity_poly.entity_id
_entity_poly.type
_entity_poly.pdbx_seq_one_letter_code
_entity_poly.pdbx_strand_id
1 'polypeptide(L)'
;MSFNFDSHGQHLVLLLSGRRNVWKQELALSYKVSRGETKWEGRAYLPWSYFPPNVTKFNSFAIHGSKDKRNYEALSPVPQHELQQGQKPDFHRLEYFKPFSFNTLLGEEWKQPESELWLIEKPDV
;
A
#
# COMPACT_ATOMS: atom_id res chain seq x y z
N MET A 1 3.76 -2.67 5.36
CA MET A 1 4.27 -2.72 3.95
C MET A 1 3.56 -1.66 3.13
N SER A 2 4.17 -1.22 2.02
CA SER A 2 3.58 -0.29 1.05
C SER A 2 4.00 -0.69 -0.37
N PHE A 3 3.07 -0.64 -1.31
CA PHE A 3 3.32 -0.85 -2.73
C PHE A 3 2.87 0.39 -3.51
N ASN A 4 3.78 0.99 -4.26
CA ASN A 4 3.52 2.20 -5.04
C ASN A 4 3.74 1.89 -6.52
N PHE A 5 2.87 2.43 -7.36
CA PHE A 5 2.83 2.16 -8.81
C PHE A 5 2.53 3.46 -9.55
N ASP A 6 3.15 3.65 -10.72
CA ASP A 6 2.83 4.78 -11.59
C ASP A 6 2.42 4.37 -13.01
N SER A 7 1.94 5.33 -13.79
CA SER A 7 1.51 5.13 -15.17
C SER A 7 2.65 4.92 -16.17
N HIS A 8 3.91 5.03 -15.74
CA HIS A 8 5.10 4.87 -16.56
C HIS A 8 5.79 3.51 -16.35
N GLY A 9 5.25 2.65 -15.48
CA GLY A 9 5.80 1.34 -15.20
C GLY A 9 6.80 1.33 -14.05
N GLN A 10 6.98 2.45 -13.36
CA GLN A 10 7.81 2.50 -12.17
C GLN A 10 7.01 2.00 -10.96
N HIS A 11 7.73 1.39 -10.03
CA HIS A 11 7.16 0.92 -8.78
C HIS A 11 8.15 1.13 -7.63
N LEU A 12 7.62 1.20 -6.41
CA LEU A 12 8.41 1.21 -5.18
C LEU A 12 7.73 0.34 -4.13
N VAL A 13 8.45 -0.68 -3.68
CA VAL A 13 8.01 -1.58 -2.61
C VAL A 13 8.80 -1.29 -1.34
N LEU A 14 8.09 -1.04 -0.25
CA LEU A 14 8.66 -0.76 1.07
C LEU A 14 8.11 -1.74 2.11
N LEU A 15 8.98 -2.35 2.89
CA LEU A 15 8.62 -3.10 4.09
C LEU A 15 8.93 -2.25 5.33
N LEU A 16 7.92 -2.10 6.18
CA LEU A 16 7.96 -1.22 7.36
C LEU A 16 7.63 -2.00 8.62
N SER A 17 8.29 -1.64 9.73
CA SER A 17 8.04 -2.17 11.08
C SER A 17 7.63 -1.02 12.00
N GLY A 18 6.33 -0.77 12.06
CA GLY A 18 5.79 0.44 12.70
C GLY A 18 5.61 1.61 11.73
N ARG A 19 5.18 2.76 12.26
CA ARG A 19 4.86 3.95 11.46
C ARG A 19 6.15 4.60 10.95
N ARG A 20 6.31 4.69 9.63
CA ARG A 20 7.45 5.32 8.94
C ARG A 20 8.83 4.72 9.23
N ASN A 21 8.88 3.53 9.81
CA ASN A 21 10.14 2.83 10.06
C ASN A 21 10.35 1.78 8.96
N VAL A 22 11.03 2.18 7.89
CA VAL A 22 11.37 1.33 6.74
C VAL A 22 12.59 0.50 7.10
N TRP A 23 12.48 -0.83 6.98
CA TRP A 23 13.60 -1.74 7.20
C TRP A 23 14.04 -2.45 5.90
N LYS A 24 13.22 -2.40 4.85
CA LYS A 24 13.59 -2.87 3.51
C LYS A 24 12.90 -2.05 2.43
N GLN A 25 13.61 -1.73 1.35
CA GLN A 25 13.12 -0.89 0.25
C GLN A 25 13.57 -1.41 -1.10
N GLU A 26 12.94 -0.91 -2.17
CA GLU A 26 13.28 -1.20 -3.57
C GLU A 26 13.24 -2.71 -3.90
N LEU A 27 12.32 -3.45 -3.26
CA LEU A 27 12.15 -4.87 -3.56
C LEU A 27 11.58 -5.05 -4.97
N ALA A 28 12.15 -6.00 -5.71
CA ALA A 28 11.75 -6.31 -7.07
C ALA A 28 10.28 -6.75 -7.16
N LEU A 29 9.58 -6.30 -8.19
CA LEU A 29 8.18 -6.62 -8.44
C LEU A 29 7.88 -6.68 -9.94
N SER A 30 7.08 -7.66 -10.37
CA SER A 30 6.57 -7.68 -11.75
C SER A 30 5.39 -6.73 -11.85
N TYR A 31 5.59 -5.60 -12.55
CA TYR A 31 4.58 -4.59 -12.80
C TYR A 31 4.52 -4.26 -14.30
N LYS A 32 3.33 -4.34 -14.89
CA LYS A 32 3.08 -4.02 -16.30
C LYS A 32 2.05 -2.91 -16.41
N VAL A 33 2.27 -2.01 -17.34
CA VAL A 33 1.34 -0.90 -17.61
C VAL A 33 0.90 -0.92 -19.07
N SER A 34 -0.40 -0.79 -19.29
CA SER A 34 -1.00 -0.50 -20.59
C SER A 34 -1.55 0.93 -20.56
N ARG A 35 -1.11 1.79 -21.48
CA ARG A 35 -1.54 3.19 -21.56
C ARG A 35 -2.38 3.40 -22.80
N GLY A 36 -3.56 3.98 -22.63
CA GLY A 36 -4.34 4.61 -23.70
C GLY A 36 -4.13 6.12 -23.68
N GLU A 37 -4.95 6.83 -24.46
CA GLU A 37 -4.86 8.31 -24.59
C GLU A 37 -5.23 9.03 -23.28
N THR A 38 -6.30 8.59 -22.62
CA THR A 38 -6.87 9.26 -21.44
C THR A 38 -6.83 8.43 -20.16
N LYS A 39 -6.53 7.13 -20.28
CA LYS A 39 -6.50 6.18 -19.17
C LYS A 39 -5.30 5.25 -19.28
N TRP A 40 -4.90 4.69 -18.15
CA TRP A 40 -3.90 3.63 -18.09
C TRP A 40 -4.36 2.56 -17.12
N GLU A 41 -3.88 1.35 -17.32
CA GLU A 41 -4.13 0.19 -16.46
C GLU A 41 -2.78 -0.39 -16.04
N GLY A 42 -2.61 -0.59 -14.74
CA GLY A 42 -1.45 -1.24 -14.15
C GLY A 42 -1.82 -2.60 -13.59
N ARG A 43 -0.98 -3.62 -13.83
CA ARG A 43 -1.11 -4.95 -13.21
C ARG A 43 0.19 -5.34 -12.54
N ALA A 44 0.13 -5.65 -11.25
CA ALA A 44 1.25 -6.13 -10.46
C ALA A 44 0.96 -7.49 -9.86
N TYR A 45 1.99 -8.35 -9.80
CA TYR A 45 1.93 -9.62 -9.09
C TYR A 45 2.70 -9.51 -7.79
N LEU A 46 1.99 -9.40 -6.66
CA LEU A 46 2.58 -9.22 -5.33
C LEU A 46 3.05 -10.58 -4.77
N PRO A 47 4.34 -10.78 -4.49
CA PRO A 47 4.82 -11.99 -3.84
C PRO A 47 4.24 -12.13 -2.42
N TRP A 48 3.76 -13.32 -2.06
CA TRP A 48 3.25 -13.57 -0.70
C TRP A 48 4.28 -13.31 0.39
N SER A 49 5.57 -13.53 0.10
CA SER A 49 6.65 -13.21 1.02
C SER A 49 6.73 -11.72 1.37
N TYR A 50 6.16 -10.81 0.59
CA TYR A 50 6.20 -9.38 0.92
C TYR A 50 5.15 -8.99 1.98
N PHE A 51 4.16 -9.84 2.24
CA PHE A 51 3.11 -9.60 3.22
C PHE A 51 3.58 -9.97 4.62
N PRO A 52 3.45 -9.07 5.63
CA PRO A 52 3.72 -9.45 7.01
C PRO A 52 2.72 -10.50 7.47
N PRO A 53 3.06 -11.34 8.47
CA PRO A 53 2.11 -12.29 9.03
C PRO A 53 0.89 -11.54 9.59
N ASN A 54 -0.29 -12.13 9.44
CA ASN A 54 -1.56 -11.64 9.99
C ASN A 54 -1.92 -10.22 9.53
N VAL A 55 -2.02 -10.02 8.21
CA VAL A 55 -2.56 -8.76 7.66
C VAL A 55 -4.04 -8.62 8.04
N THR A 56 -4.36 -7.66 8.91
CA THR A 56 -5.72 -7.43 9.42
C THR A 56 -6.34 -6.12 8.98
N LYS A 57 -5.56 -5.25 8.34
CA LYS A 57 -6.02 -3.92 7.91
C LYS A 57 -5.43 -3.54 6.56
N PHE A 58 -6.19 -2.79 5.78
CA PHE A 58 -5.79 -2.33 4.45
C PHE A 58 -6.34 -0.93 4.16
N ASN A 59 -5.63 -0.21 3.29
CA ASN A 59 -6.11 0.98 2.62
C ASN A 59 -5.40 1.09 1.26
N SER A 60 -5.98 1.85 0.34
CA SER A 60 -5.37 2.17 -0.95
C SER A 60 -5.54 3.65 -1.24
N PHE A 61 -4.64 4.19 -2.05
CA PHE A 61 -4.57 5.61 -2.35
C PHE A 61 -4.38 5.83 -3.85
N ALA A 62 -4.90 6.95 -4.35
CA ALA A 62 -4.60 7.45 -5.68
C ALA A 62 -4.18 8.93 -5.60
N ILE A 63 -3.13 9.26 -6.34
CA ILE A 63 -2.61 10.62 -6.44
C ILE A 63 -2.53 10.96 -7.91
N HIS A 64 -3.25 11.99 -8.35
CA HIS A 64 -3.28 12.40 -9.75
C HIS A 64 -3.43 13.90 -9.89
N GLY A 65 -3.18 14.43 -11.09
CA GLY A 65 -3.07 15.87 -11.33
C GLY A 65 -1.72 16.47 -10.92
N SER A 66 -1.55 17.76 -11.19
CA SER A 66 -0.26 18.46 -11.05
C SER A 66 -0.41 19.78 -10.28
N LYS A 67 0.60 20.09 -9.46
CA LYS A 67 0.67 21.31 -8.65
C LYS A 67 -0.63 21.52 -7.85
N ASP A 68 -1.26 22.67 -7.99
CA ASP A 68 -2.48 23.07 -7.29
C ASP A 68 -3.72 22.27 -7.71
N LYS A 69 -3.64 21.50 -8.81
CA LYS A 69 -4.70 20.59 -9.28
C LYS A 69 -4.46 19.14 -8.87
N ARG A 70 -3.54 18.88 -7.93
CA ARG A 70 -3.27 17.52 -7.45
C ARG A 70 -4.37 17.06 -6.50
N ASN A 71 -4.98 15.93 -6.85
CA ASN A 71 -5.99 15.26 -6.04
C ASN A 71 -5.36 14.11 -5.26
N TYR A 72 -5.91 13.87 -4.09
CA TYR A 72 -5.51 12.84 -3.15
C TYR A 72 -6.75 12.05 -2.74
N GLU A 73 -6.78 10.79 -3.13
CA GLU A 73 -7.92 9.91 -2.90
C GLU A 73 -7.48 8.72 -2.06
N ALA A 74 -8.43 8.19 -1.29
CA ALA A 74 -8.23 7.01 -0.45
C ALA A 74 -9.48 6.14 -0.48
N LEU A 75 -9.29 4.82 -0.47
CA LEU A 75 -10.40 3.87 -0.29
C LEU A 75 -11.06 4.05 1.08
N SER A 76 -10.25 4.31 2.11
CA SER A 76 -10.70 4.68 3.45
C SER A 76 -10.13 6.05 3.81
N PRO A 77 -10.84 7.14 3.49
CA PRO A 77 -10.36 8.51 3.71
C PRO A 77 -10.48 8.93 5.19
N VAL A 78 -9.73 9.97 5.54
CA VAL A 78 -9.93 10.70 6.80
C VAL A 78 -11.34 11.32 6.78
N PRO A 79 -12.15 11.17 7.85
CA PRO A 79 -13.45 11.81 7.93
C PRO A 79 -13.35 13.33 7.77
N GLN A 80 -14.27 13.92 7.02
CA GLN A 80 -14.20 15.36 6.67
C GLN A 80 -14.16 16.28 7.90
N HIS A 81 -14.84 15.90 8.98
CA HIS A 81 -14.86 16.67 10.23
C HIS A 81 -13.54 16.59 11.03
N GLU A 82 -12.65 15.65 10.70
CA GLU A 82 -11.31 15.53 11.29
C GLU A 82 -10.25 16.25 10.45
N LEU A 83 -10.61 16.78 9.28
CA LEU A 83 -9.70 17.53 8.42
C LEU A 83 -9.50 18.95 8.96
N GLN A 84 -8.24 19.37 9.02
CA GLN A 84 -7.86 20.73 9.41
C GLN A 84 -7.54 21.58 8.18
N GLN A 85 -7.84 22.88 8.24
CA GLN A 85 -7.45 23.81 7.18
C GLN A 85 -5.93 23.82 7.02
N GLY A 86 -5.45 23.68 5.78
CA GLY A 86 -4.02 23.62 5.48
C GLY A 86 -3.34 22.29 5.81
N GLN A 87 -4.09 21.28 6.26
CA GLN A 87 -3.54 19.94 6.50
C GLN A 87 -2.99 19.34 5.21
N LYS A 88 -1.75 18.86 5.28
CA LYS A 88 -1.10 18.15 4.17
C LYS A 88 -1.52 16.67 4.15
N PRO A 89 -1.59 16.03 2.98
CA PRO A 89 -1.86 14.60 2.87
C PRO A 89 -0.83 13.77 3.63
N ASP A 90 -1.32 12.78 4.39
CA ASP A 90 -0.48 11.82 5.12
C ASP A 90 -1.05 10.40 5.00
N PHE A 91 -0.40 9.59 4.17
CA PHE A 91 -0.82 8.20 3.89
C PHE A 91 -0.43 7.22 5.01
N HIS A 92 0.34 7.66 6.01
CA HIS A 92 0.79 6.81 7.12
C HIS A 92 -0.10 6.96 8.37
N ARG A 93 -1.30 7.52 8.22
CA ARG A 93 -2.35 7.57 9.27
C ARG A 93 -3.06 6.23 9.40
N LEU A 94 -2.36 5.28 10.02
CA LEU A 94 -2.78 3.88 10.17
C LEU A 94 -4.13 3.72 10.89
N GLU A 95 -4.57 4.71 11.65
CA GLU A 95 -5.85 4.73 12.35
C GLU A 95 -7.07 4.62 11.41
N TYR A 96 -6.96 5.06 10.15
CA TYR A 96 -8.08 4.99 9.18
C TYR A 96 -8.07 3.74 8.31
N PHE A 97 -7.05 2.89 8.43
CA PHE A 97 -7.03 1.63 7.69
C PHE A 97 -8.15 0.74 8.21
N LYS A 98 -8.96 0.20 7.30
CA LYS A 98 -10.14 -0.60 7.65
C LYS A 98 -9.78 -2.07 7.81
N PRO A 99 -10.57 -2.83 8.61
CA PRO A 99 -10.41 -4.26 8.71
C PRO A 99 -10.38 -4.93 7.33
N PHE A 100 -9.47 -5.86 7.17
CA PHE A 100 -9.25 -6.60 5.94
C PHE A 100 -8.84 -8.03 6.30
N SER A 101 -9.32 -8.99 5.51
CA SER A 101 -8.91 -10.39 5.63
C SER A 101 -8.75 -10.97 4.23
N PHE A 102 -7.67 -11.69 3.99
CA PHE A 102 -7.51 -12.41 2.73
C PHE A 102 -8.51 -13.55 2.60
N ASN A 103 -8.97 -14.13 3.71
CA ASN A 103 -9.96 -15.21 3.69
C ASN A 103 -11.30 -14.76 3.09
N THR A 104 -11.66 -13.48 3.21
CA THR A 104 -12.87 -12.95 2.55
C THR A 104 -12.74 -12.91 1.03
N LEU A 105 -11.52 -12.94 0.49
CA LEU A 105 -11.24 -12.93 -0.95
C LEU A 105 -10.83 -14.30 -1.50
N LEU A 106 -10.12 -15.10 -0.72
CA LEU A 106 -9.46 -16.34 -1.14
C LEU A 106 -10.12 -17.60 -0.56
N GLY A 107 -11.14 -17.44 0.28
CA GLY A 107 -11.86 -18.52 0.94
C GLY A 107 -11.46 -18.70 2.40
N GLU A 108 -12.39 -19.22 3.21
CA GLU A 108 -12.22 -19.38 4.66
C GLU A 108 -11.04 -20.30 5.03
N GLU A 109 -10.80 -21.34 4.25
CA GLU A 109 -9.70 -22.30 4.45
C GLU A 109 -8.33 -21.80 4.00
N TRP A 110 -8.27 -20.63 3.36
CA TRP A 110 -7.00 -20.08 2.89
C TRP A 110 -6.09 -19.73 4.08
N LYS A 111 -4.83 -20.16 4.01
CA LYS A 111 -3.80 -19.84 4.99
C LYS A 111 -2.72 -19.00 4.33
N GLN A 112 -2.35 -17.89 4.97
CA GLN A 112 -1.27 -17.06 4.48
C GLN A 112 0.04 -17.87 4.47
N PRO A 113 0.75 -17.96 3.33
CA PRO A 113 2.06 -18.57 3.27
C PRO A 113 3.04 -17.88 4.21
N GLU A 114 3.96 -18.65 4.80
CA GLU A 114 5.04 -18.10 5.61
C GLU A 114 5.95 -17.19 4.78
N SER A 115 6.60 -16.26 5.47
CA SER A 115 7.54 -15.34 4.84
C SER A 115 8.82 -15.20 5.65
N GLU A 116 9.88 -15.79 5.12
CA GLU A 116 11.26 -15.63 5.60
C GLU A 116 11.68 -14.16 5.76
N LEU A 117 11.14 -13.26 4.92
CA LEU A 117 11.45 -11.84 5.02
C LEU A 117 11.03 -11.24 6.37
N TRP A 118 9.96 -11.73 6.95
CA TRP A 118 9.42 -11.20 8.22
C TRP A 118 9.86 -12.01 9.45
N LEU A 119 10.55 -13.15 9.25
CA LEU A 119 11.14 -13.98 10.30
C LEU A 119 12.51 -13.50 10.77
N ILE A 120 13.24 -12.76 9.92
CA ILE A 120 14.51 -12.13 10.30
C ILE A 120 14.22 -11.11 11.41
N GLU A 121 14.87 -11.28 12.57
CA GLU A 121 14.73 -10.39 13.72
C GLU A 121 14.76 -8.93 13.28
N LYS A 122 13.63 -8.25 13.48
CA LYS A 122 13.53 -6.81 13.25
C LYS A 122 14.41 -6.16 14.30
N PRO A 123 15.30 -5.22 13.95
CA PRO A 123 16.02 -4.47 14.97
C PRO A 123 14.98 -3.84 15.90
N ASP A 124 15.16 -4.09 17.21
CA ASP A 124 14.33 -3.53 18.26
C ASP A 124 14.21 -2.01 18.05
N VAL A 125 12.98 -1.51 18.18
CA VAL A 125 12.67 -0.08 18.18
C VAL A 125 13.26 0.59 19.42
#